data_AF-A0A372RVW0-F1
#
_entry.id   AF-A0A372RVW0-F1
#
_cell.length_a   1.000
_cell.length_b   1.000
_cell.length_c   1.000
_cell.angle_alpha   90.00
_cell.angle_beta   90.00
_cell.angle_gamma   90.00
#
_symmetry.space_group_name_H-M   'P 1'
#
loop_
_entity.id
_entity.type
_entity.pdbx_description
1 polymer ?
#
loop_
_entity_poly.entity_id
_entity_poly.type
_entity_poly.pdbx_seq_one_letter_code
_entity_poly.pdbx_strand_id
1 'polypeptide(L)'
;MRFNFLLLLLTTLIAVAVALSPDWKPCQVNIKLKNTKLFWTLDTRHFVVLKPQSSSSLNLTTVPFRVPAGSVKGSSINRFHGESVQSSGIDKGLLLLRTNLELNQCWHFHGEFIQPCNNLTQALTAEQIIGTNIITVKLKCKIDDSNNQKWVVSKV
;
A
#
# COMPACT_ATOMS: atom_id res chain seq x y z
N MET A 1 17.44 -51.04 9.34
CA MET A 1 16.60 -49.90 9.81
C MET A 1 17.18 -48.56 9.32
N ARG A 2 17.10 -48.25 8.01
CA ARG A 2 17.70 -47.01 7.42
C ARG A 2 16.69 -46.04 6.80
N PHE A 3 15.40 -46.38 6.83
CA PHE A 3 14.34 -45.64 6.14
C PHE A 3 13.67 -44.54 6.99
N ASN A 4 13.85 -44.55 8.32
CA ASN A 4 13.20 -43.59 9.22
C ASN A 4 13.96 -42.27 9.39
N PHE A 5 15.29 -42.27 9.25
CA PHE A 5 16.09 -41.03 9.42
C PHE A 5 15.88 -40.05 8.27
N LEU A 6 15.74 -40.54 7.03
CA LEU A 6 15.47 -39.69 5.86
C LEU A 6 14.09 -39.04 5.92
N LEU A 7 13.08 -39.77 6.40
CA LEU A 7 11.74 -39.24 6.59
C LEU A 7 11.68 -38.18 7.71
N LEU A 8 12.45 -38.38 8.79
CA LEU A 8 12.59 -37.40 9.86
C LEU A 8 13.32 -36.13 9.38
N LEU A 9 14.34 -36.28 8.53
CA LEU A 9 15.05 -35.15 7.93
C LEU A 9 14.16 -34.38 6.94
N LEU A 10 13.35 -35.06 6.14
CA LEU A 10 12.44 -34.39 5.20
C LEU A 10 11.34 -33.61 5.93
N THR A 11 10.75 -34.20 6.97
CA THR A 11 9.69 -33.56 7.75
C THR A 11 10.20 -32.36 8.55
N THR A 12 11.40 -32.43 9.10
CA THR A 12 12.05 -31.29 9.75
C THR A 12 12.47 -30.20 8.76
N LEU A 13 12.99 -30.55 7.58
CA LEU A 13 13.29 -29.57 6.54
C LEU A 13 12.04 -28.87 6.00
N ILE A 14 10.92 -29.58 5.83
CA ILE A 14 9.65 -28.97 5.41
C ILE A 14 9.11 -28.06 6.51
N ALA A 15 9.16 -28.47 7.79
CA ALA A 15 8.73 -27.63 8.90
C ALA A 15 9.60 -26.36 9.06
N VAL A 16 10.92 -26.48 8.88
CA VAL A 16 11.86 -25.35 8.91
C VAL A 16 11.69 -24.45 7.68
N ALA A 17 11.44 -25.02 6.49
CA ALA A 17 11.17 -24.25 5.27
C ALA A 17 9.83 -23.50 5.33
N VAL A 18 8.82 -24.05 6.00
CA VAL A 18 7.53 -23.37 6.24
C VAL A 18 7.66 -22.28 7.31
N ALA A 19 8.51 -22.47 8.32
CA ALA A 19 8.80 -21.47 9.36
C ALA A 19 9.73 -20.33 8.92
N LEU A 20 10.44 -20.48 7.79
CA LEU A 20 11.35 -19.47 7.24
C LEU A 20 10.70 -18.56 6.19
N SER A 21 9.39 -18.68 5.92
CA SER A 21 8.68 -17.57 5.31
C SER A 21 8.73 -16.42 6.32
N PRO A 22 9.42 -15.30 6.06
CA PRO A 22 9.47 -14.22 7.02
C PRO A 22 8.04 -13.80 7.34
N ASP A 23 7.60 -14.07 8.57
CA ASP A 23 6.30 -13.67 9.09
C ASP A 23 6.19 -12.16 8.94
N TRP A 24 5.55 -11.72 7.86
CA TRP A 24 5.43 -10.32 7.53
C TRP A 24 4.43 -9.70 8.49
N LYS A 25 4.94 -9.06 9.55
CA LYS A 25 4.10 -8.40 10.56
C LYS A 25 3.64 -7.04 10.03
N PRO A 26 2.33 -6.72 10.13
CA PRO A 26 1.84 -5.37 9.87
C PRO A 26 2.68 -4.32 10.59
N CYS A 27 3.23 -3.36 9.86
CA CYS A 27 4.05 -2.28 10.41
C CYS A 27 3.37 -0.94 10.14
N GLN A 28 3.44 -0.04 11.12
CA GLN A 28 3.03 1.34 10.92
C GLN A 28 3.97 2.01 9.92
N VAL A 29 3.39 2.76 8.98
CA VAL A 29 4.14 3.47 7.95
C VAL A 29 3.64 4.90 7.80
N ASN A 30 4.56 5.78 7.44
CA ASN A 30 4.28 7.09 6.88
C ASN A 30 4.51 7.05 5.37
N ILE A 31 3.55 7.57 4.61
CA ILE A 31 3.63 7.70 3.15
C ILE A 31 3.77 9.18 2.80
N LYS A 32 4.81 9.51 2.05
CA LYS A 32 5.22 10.87 1.74
C LYS A 32 5.47 11.04 0.25
N LEU A 33 5.11 12.19 -0.32
CA LEU A 33 5.50 12.52 -1.69
C LEU A 33 7.01 12.79 -1.76
N LYS A 34 7.70 12.09 -2.66
CA LYS A 34 9.17 12.16 -2.80
C LYS A 34 9.61 13.60 -3.04
N ASN A 35 10.77 13.96 -2.47
CA ASN A 35 11.38 15.30 -2.57
C ASN A 35 10.53 16.46 -2.04
N THR A 36 9.49 16.20 -1.24
CA THR A 36 8.69 17.25 -0.57
C THR A 36 8.78 17.14 0.95
N LYS A 37 7.95 17.87 1.70
CA LYS A 37 7.66 17.61 3.12
C LYS A 37 6.18 17.25 3.33
N LEU A 38 5.53 16.74 2.29
CA LEU A 38 4.09 16.50 2.25
C LEU A 38 3.78 15.01 2.46
N PHE A 39 2.95 14.73 3.46
CA PHE A 39 2.58 13.39 3.90
C PHE A 39 1.09 13.14 3.66
N TRP A 40 0.74 11.87 3.48
CA TRP A 40 -0.65 11.44 3.43
C TRP A 40 -1.36 11.77 4.75
N THR A 41 -2.51 12.42 4.63
CA THR A 41 -3.47 12.66 5.70
C THR A 41 -4.90 12.58 5.14
N LEU A 42 -5.91 12.83 5.97
CA LEU A 42 -7.29 12.93 5.52
C LEU A 42 -7.77 14.38 5.55
N ASP A 43 -8.65 14.72 4.60
CA ASP A 43 -9.53 15.86 4.74
C ASP A 43 -10.74 15.52 5.64
N THR A 44 -11.64 16.49 5.80
CA THR A 44 -12.87 16.33 6.61
C THR A 44 -13.88 15.36 6.00
N ARG A 45 -13.68 14.94 4.74
CA ARG A 45 -14.54 14.02 3.99
C ARG A 45 -13.88 12.65 3.78
N HIS A 46 -12.78 12.37 4.49
CA HIS A 46 -12.02 11.12 4.40
C HIS A 46 -11.30 10.88 3.06
N PHE A 47 -11.08 11.92 2.26
CA PHE A 47 -10.19 11.83 1.11
C PHE A 47 -8.73 11.86 1.54
N VAL A 48 -7.90 11.06 0.88
CA VAL A 48 -6.45 11.12 1.05
C VAL A 48 -5.92 12.39 0.39
N VAL A 49 -5.37 13.27 1.22
CA VAL A 49 -4.76 14.53 0.82
C VAL A 49 -3.33 14.62 1.33
N LEU A 50 -2.56 15.56 0.79
CA LEU A 50 -1.19 15.81 1.23
C LEU A 50 -1.11 17.09 2.06
N LYS A 51 -0.49 17.01 3.24
CA LYS A 51 -0.20 18.16 4.10
C LYS A 51 1.23 18.07 4.67
N PRO A 52 1.85 19.19 5.07
CA PRO A 52 3.07 19.16 5.85
C PRO A 52 2.92 18.27 7.08
N GLN A 53 4.00 17.59 7.47
CA GLN A 53 3.98 16.71 8.65
C GLN A 53 3.50 17.49 9.87
N SER A 54 2.52 16.92 10.56
CA SER A 54 2.00 17.44 11.83
C SER A 54 1.56 16.26 12.68
N SER A 55 1.17 16.51 13.93
CA SER A 55 0.56 15.50 14.79
C SER A 55 -0.73 14.86 14.21
N SER A 56 -1.27 15.41 13.11
CA SER A 56 -2.43 14.89 12.37
C SER A 56 -2.08 14.01 11.15
N SER A 57 -0.80 13.68 10.95
CA SER A 57 -0.36 12.72 9.93
C SER A 57 -0.95 11.33 10.22
N LEU A 58 -1.38 10.60 9.18
CA LEU A 58 -2.05 9.32 9.38
C LEU A 58 -1.08 8.24 9.85
N ASN A 59 -1.41 7.61 10.97
CA ASN A 59 -0.84 6.31 11.36
C ASN A 59 -1.44 5.22 10.44
N LEU A 60 -0.83 5.03 9.27
CA LEU A 60 -1.18 3.98 8.32
C LEU A 60 -0.42 2.69 8.67
N THR A 61 -0.96 1.55 8.27
CA THR A 61 -0.32 0.23 8.40
C THR A 61 -0.44 -0.47 7.06
N THR A 62 0.67 -0.86 6.46
CA THR A 62 0.63 -1.74 5.29
C THR A 62 0.38 -3.16 5.76
N VAL A 63 -0.66 -3.81 5.21
CA VAL A 63 -1.04 -5.18 5.55
C VAL A 63 -0.99 -6.01 4.27
N PRO A 64 -0.36 -7.20 4.27
CA PRO A 64 -0.37 -8.08 3.11
C PRO A 64 -1.80 -8.34 2.63
N PHE A 65 -2.03 -8.20 1.32
CA PHE A 65 -3.34 -8.40 0.73
C PHE A 65 -3.37 -9.75 0.02
N ARG A 66 -4.29 -10.63 0.44
CA ARG A 66 -4.48 -11.92 -0.23
C ARG A 66 -5.30 -11.69 -1.50
N VAL A 67 -4.61 -11.45 -2.61
CA VAL A 67 -5.26 -11.27 -3.91
C VAL A 67 -5.75 -12.59 -4.51
N PRO A 68 -6.81 -12.57 -5.36
CA PRO A 68 -7.19 -13.70 -6.21
C PRO A 68 -6.03 -14.18 -7.11
N ALA A 69 -6.08 -15.45 -7.51
CA ALA A 69 -5.10 -16.03 -8.43
C ALA A 69 -5.02 -15.23 -9.75
N GLY A 70 -3.80 -14.94 -10.21
CA GLY A 70 -3.54 -14.14 -11.43
C GLY A 70 -3.31 -12.64 -11.20
N SER A 71 -3.54 -12.13 -9.99
CA SER A 71 -3.17 -10.76 -9.60
C SER A 71 -1.76 -10.69 -9.01
N VAL A 72 -1.08 -9.57 -9.19
CA VAL A 72 0.23 -9.36 -8.56
C VAL A 72 0.04 -9.26 -7.05
N LYS A 73 0.92 -9.92 -6.28
CA LYS A 73 0.92 -9.82 -4.82
C LYS A 73 0.96 -8.34 -4.41
N GLY A 74 0.05 -7.97 -3.52
CA GLY A 74 -0.09 -6.59 -3.08
C GLY A 74 -0.28 -6.48 -1.57
N SER A 75 -0.60 -5.29 -1.13
CA SER A 75 -0.88 -4.95 0.27
C SER A 75 -1.99 -3.91 0.31
N SER A 76 -2.84 -3.97 1.33
CA SER A 76 -3.71 -2.85 1.65
C SER A 76 -2.96 -1.82 2.47
N ILE A 77 -3.41 -0.57 2.37
CA ILE A 77 -2.93 0.54 3.17
C ILE A 77 -4.03 0.86 4.17
N ASN A 78 -3.90 0.31 5.37
CA ASN A 78 -4.96 0.28 6.38
C ASN A 78 -4.74 1.31 7.50
N ARG A 79 -5.80 1.60 8.25
CA ARG A 79 -5.72 2.08 9.64
C ARG A 79 -6.10 0.95 10.59
N PHE A 80 -5.64 1.04 11.84
CA PHE A 80 -5.95 0.08 12.90
C PHE A 80 -7.45 -0.10 13.19
N HIS A 81 -8.30 0.82 12.73
CA HIS A 81 -9.75 0.78 12.91
C HIS A 81 -10.49 0.00 11.81
N GLY A 82 -9.78 -0.82 11.02
CA GLY A 82 -10.39 -1.63 9.97
C GLY A 82 -10.80 -0.84 8.74
N GLU A 83 -10.17 0.31 8.50
CA GLU A 83 -10.36 1.12 7.30
C GLU A 83 -9.17 0.91 6.35
N SER A 84 -9.41 0.91 5.04
CA SER A 84 -8.40 0.77 3.99
C SER A 84 -8.52 1.90 2.98
N VAL A 85 -7.38 2.35 2.46
CA VAL A 85 -7.35 3.27 1.31
C VAL A 85 -7.90 2.55 0.10
N GLN A 86 -8.89 3.17 -0.53
CA GLN A 86 -9.64 2.63 -1.66
C GLN A 86 -9.61 3.61 -2.84
N SER A 87 -9.41 3.07 -4.03
CA SER A 87 -9.62 3.78 -5.29
C SER A 87 -11.12 3.89 -5.61
N SER A 88 -11.55 5.08 -6.01
CA SER A 88 -12.87 5.33 -6.62
C SER A 88 -12.83 5.37 -8.15
N GLY A 89 -11.72 4.96 -8.77
CA GLY A 89 -11.50 4.99 -10.21
C GLY A 89 -10.47 6.03 -10.66
N ILE A 90 -10.24 6.09 -11.97
CA ILE A 90 -9.27 7.01 -12.58
C ILE A 90 -9.70 8.47 -12.36
N ASP A 91 -8.74 9.35 -12.10
CA ASP A 91 -8.92 10.79 -11.81
C ASP A 91 -9.81 11.12 -10.60
N LYS A 92 -10.23 10.10 -9.83
CA LYS A 92 -10.93 10.28 -8.56
C LYS A 92 -9.94 10.27 -7.40
N GLY A 93 -10.26 11.04 -6.37
CA GLY A 93 -9.51 11.02 -5.12
C GLY A 93 -9.61 9.66 -4.44
N LEU A 94 -8.57 9.28 -3.71
CA LEU A 94 -8.63 8.10 -2.84
C LEU A 94 -9.45 8.39 -1.60
N LEU A 95 -10.23 7.42 -1.16
CA LEU A 95 -11.00 7.49 0.06
C LEU A 95 -10.47 6.49 1.08
N LEU A 96 -10.58 6.83 2.35
CA LEU A 96 -10.45 5.87 3.41
C LEU A 96 -11.84 5.31 3.75
N LEU A 97 -12.04 4.02 3.50
CA LEU A 97 -13.33 3.34 3.68
C LEU A 97 -13.15 2.05 4.49
N ARG A 98 -14.26 1.46 4.94
CA ARG A 98 -14.23 0.15 5.61
C ARG A 98 -13.52 -0.89 4.74
N THR A 99 -12.65 -1.68 5.36
CA THR A 99 -11.95 -2.77 4.69
C THR A 99 -12.95 -3.80 4.19
N ASN A 100 -12.91 -4.11 2.90
CA ASN A 100 -13.75 -5.13 2.26
C ASN A 100 -12.94 -6.13 1.42
N LEU A 101 -11.61 -5.99 1.39
CA LEU A 101 -10.71 -6.87 0.64
C LEU A 101 -11.02 -6.95 -0.87
N GLU A 102 -11.59 -5.89 -1.43
CA GLU A 102 -11.81 -5.74 -2.87
C GLU A 102 -10.53 -5.26 -3.59
N LEU A 103 -10.42 -5.56 -4.89
CA LEU A 103 -9.23 -5.21 -5.69
C LEU A 103 -8.93 -3.70 -5.70
N ASN A 104 -9.93 -2.85 -5.52
CA ASN A 104 -9.76 -1.40 -5.43
C ASN A 104 -9.15 -0.91 -4.09
N GLN A 105 -8.96 -1.81 -3.11
CA GLN A 105 -8.22 -1.60 -1.87
C GLN A 105 -6.83 -2.26 -1.89
N CYS A 106 -6.46 -2.90 -3.00
CA CYS A 106 -5.18 -3.57 -3.17
C CYS A 106 -4.16 -2.69 -3.88
N TRP A 107 -2.99 -2.53 -3.26
CA TRP A 107 -1.90 -1.73 -3.75
C TRP A 107 -0.62 -2.57 -3.94
N HIS A 108 0.03 -2.41 -5.08
CA HIS A 108 1.33 -2.95 -5.38
C HIS A 108 2.40 -1.85 -5.24
N PHE A 109 3.43 -2.12 -4.45
CA PHE A 109 4.55 -1.22 -4.23
C PHE A 109 5.70 -1.63 -5.15
N HIS A 110 5.97 -0.83 -6.18
CA HIS A 110 6.99 -1.13 -7.17
C HIS A 110 7.98 0.04 -7.30
N GLY A 111 9.17 -0.13 -6.75
CA GLY A 111 10.14 0.96 -6.62
C GLY A 111 9.54 2.11 -5.80
N GLU A 112 9.38 3.27 -6.43
CA GLU A 112 8.81 4.47 -5.81
C GLU A 112 7.34 4.68 -6.17
N PHE A 113 6.74 3.77 -6.95
CA PHE A 113 5.35 3.86 -7.35
C PHE A 113 4.46 3.04 -6.42
N ILE A 114 3.27 3.56 -6.15
CA ILE A 114 2.17 2.82 -5.55
C ILE A 114 1.12 2.66 -6.64
N GLN A 115 0.78 1.42 -6.97
CA GLN A 115 -0.03 1.05 -8.13
C GLN A 115 -1.20 0.18 -7.68
N PRO A 116 -2.34 0.17 -8.39
CA PRO A 116 -3.41 -0.76 -8.05
C PRO A 116 -3.01 -2.18 -8.50
N CYS A 117 -3.35 -3.21 -7.73
CA CYS A 117 -2.94 -4.59 -8.02
C CYS A 117 -3.49 -5.14 -9.35
N ASN A 118 -4.59 -4.58 -9.85
CA ASN A 118 -5.24 -5.01 -11.08
C ASN A 118 -4.74 -4.26 -12.33
N ASN A 119 -3.97 -3.18 -12.20
CA ASN A 119 -3.48 -2.41 -13.35
C ASN A 119 -2.16 -1.66 -13.05
N LEU A 120 -1.03 -2.26 -13.43
CA LEU A 120 0.29 -1.66 -13.26
C LEU A 120 0.66 -0.59 -14.30
N THR A 121 -0.24 -0.26 -15.24
CA THR A 121 -0.07 0.91 -16.12
C THR A 121 -0.54 2.20 -15.46
N GLN A 122 -1.10 2.11 -14.25
CA GLN A 122 -1.55 3.24 -13.45
C GLN A 122 -0.73 3.38 -12.17
N ALA A 123 -0.70 4.59 -11.62
CA ALA A 123 -0.02 4.90 -10.38
C ALA A 123 -0.74 6.02 -9.61
N LEU A 124 -0.55 6.00 -8.29
CA LEU A 124 -1.01 7.07 -7.42
C LEU A 124 -0.22 8.34 -7.70
N THR A 125 -0.96 9.43 -7.91
CA THR A 125 -0.47 10.72 -8.39
C THR A 125 -0.97 11.82 -7.46
N ALA A 126 -0.06 12.67 -7.00
CA ALA A 126 -0.40 13.90 -6.31
C ALA A 126 -0.85 14.98 -7.31
N GLU A 127 -2.03 15.56 -7.08
CA GLU A 127 -2.58 16.62 -7.91
C GLU A 127 -3.26 17.69 -7.06
N GLN A 128 -2.95 18.96 -7.34
CA GLN A 128 -3.60 20.10 -6.71
C GLN A 128 -5.01 20.27 -7.28
N ILE A 129 -6.01 20.43 -6.39
CA ILE A 129 -7.36 20.78 -6.82
C ILE A 129 -7.35 22.24 -7.31
N ILE A 130 -7.78 22.45 -8.55
CA ILE A 130 -7.87 23.77 -9.19
C ILE A 130 -8.61 24.75 -8.27
N GLY A 131 -8.02 25.93 -8.06
CA GLY A 131 -8.58 26.98 -7.22
C GLY A 131 -8.42 26.78 -5.72
N THR A 132 -7.65 25.78 -5.27
CA THR A 132 -7.39 25.52 -3.85
C THR A 132 -5.90 25.21 -3.60
N ASN A 133 -5.48 25.26 -2.34
CA ASN A 133 -4.15 24.78 -1.90
C ASN A 133 -4.17 23.29 -1.48
N ILE A 134 -5.24 22.57 -1.77
CA ILE A 134 -5.40 21.17 -1.38
C ILE A 134 -4.78 20.29 -2.47
N ILE A 135 -3.84 19.44 -2.06
CA ILE A 135 -3.25 18.42 -2.93
C ILE A 135 -3.90 17.08 -2.58
N THR A 136 -4.56 16.48 -3.56
CA THR A 136 -5.21 15.16 -3.46
C THR A 136 -4.32 14.07 -4.04
N VAL A 137 -4.55 12.83 -3.61
CA VAL A 137 -3.97 11.65 -4.25
C VAL A 137 -5.04 11.02 -5.14
N LYS A 138 -4.70 10.79 -6.41
CA LYS A 138 -5.59 10.20 -7.43
C LYS A 138 -4.90 9.10 -8.21
N LEU A 139 -5.68 8.27 -8.88
CA LEU A 139 -5.15 7.27 -9.81
C LEU A 139 -5.04 7.87 -11.22
N LYS A 140 -3.85 7.85 -11.82
CA LYS A 140 -3.61 8.27 -13.22
C LYS A 140 -2.70 7.28 -13.95
N CYS A 141 -2.55 7.43 -15.26
CA CYS A 141 -1.56 6.69 -16.03
C CYS A 141 -0.15 6.90 -15.44
N LYS A 142 0.61 5.82 -15.33
CA LYS A 142 1.98 5.82 -14.82
C LYS A 142 2.90 6.52 -15.82
N ILE A 143 3.71 7.46 -15.34
CA ILE A 143 4.71 8.20 -16.12
C ILE A 143 6.02 8.11 -15.35
N ASP A 144 7.03 7.41 -15.90
CA ASP A 144 8.26 7.06 -15.16
C ASP A 144 9.06 8.30 -14.67
N ASP A 145 9.03 9.39 -15.43
CA ASP A 145 9.72 10.64 -15.11
C ASP A 145 8.89 11.64 -14.29
N SER A 146 7.72 11.23 -13.78
CA SER A 146 6.86 12.15 -13.01
C SER A 146 7.17 12.14 -11.51
N ASN A 147 7.66 13.25 -10.99
CA ASN A 147 7.93 13.41 -9.55
C ASN A 147 6.65 13.39 -8.69
N ASN A 148 5.50 13.76 -9.25
CA ASN A 148 4.23 13.75 -8.51
C ASN A 148 3.64 12.33 -8.32
N GLN A 149 4.30 11.28 -8.86
CA GLN A 149 3.90 9.87 -8.72
C GLN A 149 4.84 9.04 -7.85
N LYS A 150 5.90 9.67 -7.32
CA LYS A 150 6.95 8.99 -6.56
C LYS A 150 6.71 9.16 -5.07
N TRP A 151 6.66 8.05 -4.35
CA TRP A 151 6.32 7.98 -2.93
C TRP A 151 7.47 7.37 -2.13
N VAL A 152 7.64 7.86 -0.91
CA VAL A 152 8.52 7.26 0.09
C VAL A 152 7.63 6.67 1.16
N VAL A 153 7.76 5.35 1.37
CA VAL A 153 7.09 4.61 2.45
C VAL A 153 8.13 4.32 3.51
N SER A 154 7.94 4.87 4.70
CA SER A 154 8.90 4.76 5.81
C SER A 154 8.21 4.16 7.03
N LYS A 155 8.87 3.23 7.71
CA LYS A 155 8.39 2.64 8.97
C LYS A 155 8.40 3.71 10.07
N VAL A 156 7.36 3.71 10.91
CA VAL A 156 7.25 4.53 12.13
C VAL A 156 7.83 3.77 13.32
#